data_AF-A0A1G8ZFK9-F1
#
_entry.id   AF-A0A1G8ZFK9-F1
#
_cell.length_a   1.000
_cell.length_b   1.000
_cell.length_c   1.000
_cell.angle_alpha   90.00
_cell.angle_beta   90.00
_cell.angle_gamma   90.00
#
_symmetry.space_group_name_H-M   'P 1'
#
loop_
_entity.id
_entity.type
_entity.pdbx_description
1 polymer ?
#
loop_
_entity_poly.entity_id
_entity_poly.type
_entity_poly.pdbx_seq_one_letter_code
_entity_poly.pdbx_strand_id
1 'polypeptide(L)'
;MVTQTREGQLVETFVTLADTLVVGYDIVDLLQTLVEKCVPLFEASAAGIILSAGEGELEVVASTNERGRLVEILQLRSGSGPCVECLTTGRAVAVGDIDAVGPKWPRFRAGALEQGFASMIAVPLRLRTTTIGSLNIFWDRLGALGEADIVTVQALADVATIGILQERAIRESDDARQQLQHALNSRVLIEQAKGVLAFTHSANMDEAFALLRDYARRNGIPLVDVAERVVTRTLSL
;
A
#
# COMPACT_ATOMS: atom_id res chain seq x y z
N MET A 1 12.74 -13.57 -24.62
CA MET A 1 12.48 -13.30 -23.19
C MET A 1 13.82 -13.08 -22.51
N VAL A 2 14.18 -11.83 -22.25
CA VAL A 2 15.37 -11.53 -21.44
C VAL A 2 14.96 -11.73 -19.99
N THR A 3 15.56 -12.68 -19.29
CA THR A 3 15.37 -12.81 -17.84
C THR A 3 15.87 -11.52 -17.21
N GLN A 4 14.93 -10.69 -16.75
CA GLN A 4 15.25 -9.40 -16.17
C GLN A 4 16.01 -9.64 -14.86
N THR A 5 17.19 -9.05 -14.72
CA THR A 5 17.96 -9.13 -13.48
C THR A 5 17.23 -8.36 -12.38
N ARG A 6 17.44 -8.74 -11.11
CA ARG A 6 16.87 -8.02 -9.95
C ARG A 6 17.20 -6.53 -9.97
N GLU A 7 18.41 -6.19 -10.40
CA GLU A 7 18.84 -4.81 -10.63
C GLU A 7 17.99 -4.10 -11.70
N GLY A 8 17.69 -4.79 -12.81
CA GLY A 8 16.81 -4.26 -13.85
C GLY A 8 15.38 -4.02 -13.36
N GLN A 9 14.84 -4.94 -12.56
CA GLN A 9 13.51 -4.77 -11.92
C GLN A 9 13.49 -3.60 -10.94
N LEU A 10 14.57 -3.39 -10.18
CA LEU A 10 14.69 -2.27 -9.26
C LEU A 10 14.72 -0.94 -10.01
N VAL A 11 15.54 -0.83 -11.06
CA VAL A 11 15.61 0.37 -11.90
C VAL A 11 14.25 0.64 -12.57
N GLU A 12 13.61 -0.37 -13.14
CA GLU A 12 12.27 -0.22 -13.73
C GLU A 12 11.24 0.24 -12.71
N THR A 13 11.32 -0.27 -11.47
CA THR A 13 10.44 0.15 -10.38
C THR A 13 10.61 1.64 -10.09
N PHE A 14 11.85 2.11 -9.91
CA PHE A 14 12.10 3.54 -9.69
C PHE A 14 11.67 4.41 -10.87
N VAL A 15 11.87 3.97 -12.11
CA VAL A 15 11.40 4.69 -13.31
C VAL A 15 9.87 4.77 -13.33
N THR A 16 9.18 3.65 -13.10
CA THR A 16 7.71 3.61 -13.07
C THR A 16 7.16 4.51 -11.96
N LEU A 17 7.79 4.49 -10.79
CA LEU A 17 7.41 5.35 -9.67
C LEU A 17 7.72 6.82 -9.95
N ALA A 18 8.77 7.14 -10.70
CA ALA A 18 9.08 8.50 -11.10
C ALA A 18 8.09 9.02 -12.17
N ASP A 19 7.74 8.20 -13.17
CA ASP A 19 6.81 8.58 -14.24
C ASP A 19 5.40 8.91 -13.71
N THR A 20 4.97 8.16 -12.69
CA THR A 20 3.69 8.41 -12.00
C THR A 20 3.67 9.72 -11.20
N LEU A 21 4.82 10.39 -10.99
CA LEU A 21 4.92 11.69 -10.32
C LEU A 21 4.85 12.92 -11.27
N VAL A 22 4.89 12.73 -12.59
CA VAL A 22 5.16 13.84 -13.54
C VAL A 22 3.91 14.33 -14.30
N VAL A 23 2.88 13.50 -14.56
CA VAL A 23 1.65 13.93 -15.29
C VAL A 23 0.40 13.19 -14.78
N GLY A 24 -0.70 13.92 -14.50
CA GLY A 24 -1.98 13.29 -14.11
C GLY A 24 -1.93 12.58 -12.75
N TYR A 25 -1.26 13.22 -11.79
CA TYR A 25 -0.88 12.67 -10.50
C TYR A 25 -2.04 12.03 -9.73
N ASP A 26 -1.99 10.70 -9.57
CA ASP A 26 -2.89 9.94 -8.70
C ASP A 26 -2.08 9.20 -7.63
N ILE A 27 -2.14 9.74 -6.41
CA ILE A 27 -1.46 9.14 -5.25
C ILE A 27 -1.92 7.70 -4.99
N VAL A 28 -3.19 7.38 -5.22
CA VAL A 28 -3.71 6.03 -4.97
C VAL A 28 -3.05 5.06 -5.94
N ASP A 29 -2.94 5.43 -7.22
CA ASP A 29 -2.27 4.60 -8.21
C ASP A 29 -0.77 4.49 -7.96
N LEU A 30 -0.09 5.57 -7.54
CA LEU A 30 1.31 5.53 -7.13
C LEU A 30 1.55 4.52 -6.01
N LEU A 31 0.82 4.66 -4.90
CA LEU A 31 0.98 3.80 -3.73
C LEU A 31 0.64 2.34 -4.05
N GLN A 32 -0.39 2.11 -4.87
CA GLN A 32 -0.74 0.77 -5.31
C GLN A 32 0.32 0.16 -6.25
N THR A 33 0.87 0.95 -7.18
CA THR A 33 1.99 0.51 -8.04
C THR A 33 3.18 0.08 -7.22
N LEU A 34 3.51 0.85 -6.20
CA LEU A 34 4.66 0.60 -5.35
C LEU A 34 4.56 -0.75 -4.64
N VAL A 35 3.43 -1.03 -3.97
CA VAL A 35 3.24 -2.30 -3.27
C VAL A 35 3.23 -3.48 -4.24
N GLU A 36 2.69 -3.31 -5.45
CA GLU A 36 2.70 -4.34 -6.48
C GLU A 36 4.07 -4.62 -7.06
N LYS A 37 4.94 -3.61 -7.17
CA LYS A 37 6.33 -3.80 -7.58
C LYS A 37 7.19 -4.41 -6.46
N CYS A 38 6.85 -4.18 -5.19
CA CYS A 38 7.54 -4.81 -4.06
C CYS A 38 7.38 -6.33 -4.06
N VAL A 39 6.19 -6.84 -4.40
CA VAL A 39 5.90 -8.29 -4.39
C VAL A 39 6.89 -9.12 -5.23
N PRO A 40 7.07 -8.88 -6.54
CA PRO A 40 8.04 -9.62 -7.33
C PRO A 40 9.49 -9.28 -6.97
N LEU A 41 9.80 -8.03 -6.59
CA LEU A 41 11.16 -7.59 -6.29
C LEU A 41 11.77 -8.27 -5.04
N PHE A 42 10.92 -8.64 -4.08
CA PHE A 42 11.30 -9.30 -2.82
C PHE A 42 10.73 -10.72 -2.68
N GLU A 43 10.16 -11.28 -3.75
CA GLU A 43 9.48 -12.58 -3.74
C GLU A 43 8.48 -12.70 -2.57
N ALA A 44 7.73 -11.62 -2.33
CA ALA A 44 6.77 -11.52 -1.23
C ALA A 44 5.41 -12.09 -1.61
N SER A 45 4.61 -12.42 -0.61
CA SER A 45 3.24 -12.92 -0.81
C SER A 45 2.19 -11.82 -0.70
N ALA A 46 2.52 -10.70 -0.04
CA ALA A 46 1.70 -9.48 -0.01
C ALA A 46 2.54 -8.26 0.35
N ALA A 47 2.08 -7.08 -0.02
CA ALA A 47 2.58 -5.81 0.47
C ALA A 47 1.42 -4.82 0.68
N GLY A 48 1.61 -3.87 1.59
CA GLY A 48 0.61 -2.86 1.90
C GLY A 48 1.25 -1.61 2.50
N ILE A 49 0.49 -0.51 2.48
CA ILE A 49 0.90 0.76 3.06
C ILE A 49 -0.17 1.22 4.03
N ILE A 50 0.27 1.57 5.23
CA ILE A 50 -0.54 2.29 6.19
C ILE A 50 -0.10 3.75 6.29
N LEU A 51 -1.04 4.68 6.42
CA LEU A 51 -0.78 6.10 6.64
C LEU A 51 -1.59 6.65 7.80
N SER A 52 -1.03 7.66 8.48
CA SER A 52 -1.76 8.46 9.45
C SER A 52 -2.55 9.56 8.75
N ALA A 53 -3.87 9.54 8.93
CA ALA A 53 -4.83 10.49 8.39
C ALA A 53 -5.09 11.62 9.39
N GLY A 54 -4.15 12.57 9.51
CA GLY A 54 -4.36 13.93 10.07
C GLY A 54 -4.78 14.11 11.54
N GLU A 55 -5.47 13.15 12.14
CA GLU A 55 -6.06 13.17 13.48
C GLU A 55 -5.60 11.96 14.34
N GLY A 56 -4.54 11.27 13.90
CA GLY A 56 -3.98 10.10 14.59
C GLY A 56 -4.63 8.77 14.21
N GLU A 57 -5.70 8.77 13.39
CA GLU A 57 -6.23 7.54 12.82
C GLU A 57 -5.30 7.01 11.72
N LEU A 58 -5.03 5.71 11.78
CA LEU A 58 -4.23 4.99 10.79
C LEU A 58 -5.14 4.27 9.82
N GLU A 59 -4.78 4.29 8.54
CA GLU A 59 -5.52 3.62 7.50
C GLU A 59 -4.63 2.85 6.54
N VAL A 60 -5.13 1.70 6.07
CA VAL A 60 -4.58 0.98 4.93
C VAL A 60 -4.96 1.73 3.64
N VAL A 61 -3.96 2.30 2.97
CA VAL A 61 -4.16 3.11 1.75
C VAL A 61 -3.80 2.38 0.46
N ALA A 62 -3.00 1.32 0.56
CA ALA A 62 -2.67 0.43 -0.55
C ALA A 62 -2.47 -0.99 -0.03
N SER A 63 -2.87 -1.99 -0.82
CA SER A 63 -2.63 -3.41 -0.51
C SER A 63 -2.65 -4.22 -1.79
N THR A 64 -1.76 -5.20 -1.91
CA THR A 64 -1.71 -6.08 -3.08
C THR A 64 -2.80 -7.15 -3.08
N ASN A 65 -3.37 -7.48 -1.92
CA ASN A 65 -4.47 -8.43 -1.79
C ASN A 65 -5.27 -8.23 -0.51
N GLU A 66 -6.45 -8.84 -0.45
CA GLU A 66 -7.34 -8.77 0.72
C GLU A 66 -6.76 -9.47 1.97
N ARG A 67 -5.93 -10.51 1.79
CA ARG A 67 -5.26 -11.25 2.87
C ARG A 67 -4.32 -10.35 3.68
N GLY A 68 -3.43 -9.64 2.98
CA GLY A 68 -2.51 -8.66 3.59
C GLY A 68 -3.26 -7.50 4.22
N ARG A 69 -4.26 -6.97 3.52
CA ARG A 69 -5.12 -5.88 4.01
C ARG A 69 -5.79 -6.22 5.33
N LEU A 70 -6.32 -7.44 5.46
CA LEU A 70 -6.97 -7.89 6.69
C LEU A 70 -5.98 -7.88 7.88
N VAL A 71 -4.76 -8.37 7.67
CA VAL A 71 -3.72 -8.40 8.72
C VAL A 71 -3.30 -6.98 9.13
N GLU A 72 -3.19 -6.06 8.19
CA GLU A 72 -2.95 -4.65 8.51
C GLU A 72 -4.08 -4.06 9.34
N ILE A 73 -5.35 -4.24 8.94
CA ILE A 73 -6.51 -3.77 9.71
C ILE A 73 -6.51 -4.34 11.14
N LEU A 74 -6.12 -5.60 11.32
CA LEU A 74 -6.02 -6.21 12.65
C LEU A 74 -4.97 -5.52 13.54
N GLN A 75 -3.82 -5.15 12.97
CA GLN A 75 -2.78 -4.39 13.69
C GLN A 75 -3.25 -2.99 14.09
N LEU A 76 -3.98 -2.32 13.18
CA LEU A 76 -4.52 -0.99 13.44
C LEU A 76 -5.59 -1.03 14.54
N ARG A 77 -6.55 -1.96 14.45
CA ARG A 77 -7.62 -2.15 15.43
C ARG A 77 -7.12 -2.61 16.79
N SER A 78 -6.03 -3.38 16.84
CA SER A 78 -5.42 -3.78 18.10
C SER A 78 -4.56 -2.67 18.73
N GLY A 79 -4.19 -1.65 17.96
CA GLY A 79 -3.17 -0.67 18.35
C GLY A 79 -1.81 -1.33 18.62
N SER A 80 -1.56 -2.52 18.05
CA SER A 80 -0.43 -3.37 18.44
C SER A 80 -0.05 -4.33 17.31
N GLY A 81 1.20 -4.23 16.87
CA GLY A 81 1.79 -5.06 15.82
C GLY A 81 3.07 -4.46 15.27
N PRO A 82 3.81 -5.19 14.41
CA PRO A 82 5.02 -4.68 13.77
C PRO A 82 4.87 -3.32 13.08
N CYS A 83 3.77 -3.08 12.37
CA CYS A 83 3.56 -1.79 11.69
C CYS A 83 3.33 -0.64 12.69
N VAL A 84 2.63 -0.90 13.80
CA VAL A 84 2.38 0.09 14.86
C VAL A 84 3.67 0.39 15.64
N GLU A 85 4.48 -0.62 15.92
CA GLU A 85 5.79 -0.43 16.55
C GLU A 85 6.74 0.32 15.62
N CYS A 86 6.74 0.00 14.32
CA CYS A 86 7.50 0.71 13.30
C CYS A 86 7.12 2.20 13.26
N LEU A 87 5.81 2.51 13.23
CA LEU A 87 5.30 3.88 13.27
C LEU A 87 5.74 4.61 14.55
N THR A 88 5.63 3.95 15.71
CA THR A 88 5.93 4.55 17.02
C THR A 88 7.42 4.81 17.21
N THR A 89 8.27 3.90 16.75
CA THR A 89 9.73 3.96 16.95
C THR A 89 10.46 4.68 15.82
N GLY A 90 9.84 4.82 14.65
CA GLY A 90 10.47 5.31 13.43
C GLY A 90 11.57 4.38 12.89
N ARG A 91 11.58 3.11 13.30
CA ARG A 91 12.58 2.10 12.91
C ARG A 91 11.92 0.92 12.21
N ALA A 92 12.66 0.29 11.30
CA ALA A 92 12.19 -0.93 10.66
C ALA A 92 12.01 -2.04 11.70
N VAL A 93 10.93 -2.80 11.58
CA VAL A 93 10.61 -3.95 12.42
C VAL A 93 10.53 -5.18 11.52
N ALA A 94 11.54 -6.04 11.60
CA ALA A 94 11.59 -7.31 10.88
C ALA A 94 11.20 -8.47 11.80
N VAL A 95 10.28 -9.31 11.34
CA VAL A 95 9.79 -10.50 12.03
C VAL A 95 10.04 -11.69 11.12
N GLY A 96 11.15 -12.40 11.35
CA GLY A 96 11.52 -13.56 10.53
C GLY A 96 10.73 -14.83 10.83
N ASP A 97 10.05 -14.86 11.97
CA ASP A 97 9.14 -15.93 12.38
C ASP A 97 8.02 -15.30 13.22
N ILE A 98 6.82 -15.23 12.64
CA ILE A 98 5.64 -14.67 13.29
C ILE A 98 5.17 -15.57 14.45
N ASP A 99 5.35 -16.88 14.37
CA ASP A 99 4.92 -17.80 15.43
C ASP A 99 5.80 -17.64 16.69
N ALA A 100 7.08 -17.32 16.49
CA ALA A 100 8.08 -17.11 17.55
C ALA A 100 8.01 -15.76 18.27
N VAL A 101 7.19 -14.79 17.84
CA VAL A 101 7.10 -13.46 18.51
C VAL A 101 6.47 -13.50 19.91
N GLY A 102 5.96 -14.66 20.33
CA GLY A 102 5.38 -14.87 21.66
C GLY A 102 4.18 -13.97 21.95
N PRO A 103 3.97 -13.52 23.20
CA PRO A 103 2.81 -12.73 23.59
C PRO A 103 2.91 -11.24 23.21
N LYS A 104 3.94 -10.82 22.46
CA LYS A 104 4.20 -9.40 22.16
C LYS A 104 3.06 -8.73 21.38
N TRP A 105 2.53 -9.44 20.36
CA TRP A 105 1.46 -8.95 19.49
C TRP A 105 0.43 -10.05 19.21
N PRO A 106 -0.40 -10.44 20.20
CA PRO A 106 -1.17 -11.69 20.13
C PRO A 106 -2.24 -11.69 19.01
N ARG A 107 -2.93 -10.55 18.80
CA ARG A 107 -3.94 -10.42 17.73
C ARG A 107 -3.33 -10.43 16.34
N PHE A 108 -2.21 -9.72 16.17
CA PHE A 108 -1.44 -9.73 14.93
C PHE A 108 -0.96 -11.15 14.61
N ARG A 109 -0.30 -11.81 15.58
CA ARG A 109 0.22 -13.17 15.42
C ARG A 109 -0.88 -14.14 14.98
N ALA A 110 -2.00 -14.17 15.71
CA ALA A 110 -3.11 -15.06 15.38
C ALA A 110 -3.67 -14.78 13.96
N GLY A 111 -3.95 -13.51 13.64
CA GLY A 111 -4.51 -13.14 12.34
C GLY A 111 -3.54 -13.39 11.18
N ALA A 112 -2.25 -13.08 11.35
CA ALA A 112 -1.25 -13.31 10.31
C ALA A 112 -1.06 -14.81 10.02
N LEU A 113 -1.03 -15.65 11.06
CA LEU A 113 -0.92 -17.11 10.90
C LEU A 113 -2.19 -17.73 10.30
N GLU A 114 -3.38 -17.27 10.70
CA GLU A 114 -4.66 -17.69 10.10
C GLU A 114 -4.72 -17.35 8.62
N GLN A 115 -4.18 -16.18 8.25
CA GLN A 115 -4.01 -15.80 6.87
C GLN A 115 -2.84 -16.50 6.19
N GLY A 116 -2.00 -17.30 6.87
CA GLY A 116 -0.91 -18.06 6.25
C GLY A 116 0.35 -17.25 5.94
N PHE A 117 0.59 -16.15 6.66
CA PHE A 117 1.89 -15.45 6.65
C PHE A 117 2.79 -15.98 7.76
N ALA A 118 4.08 -16.17 7.45
CA ALA A 118 5.08 -16.72 8.35
C ALA A 118 6.16 -15.70 8.75
N SER A 119 6.40 -14.67 7.92
CA SER A 119 7.32 -13.57 8.23
C SER A 119 6.83 -12.24 7.65
N MET A 120 7.34 -11.13 8.19
CA MET A 120 7.06 -9.80 7.66
C MET A 120 8.14 -8.78 7.99
N ILE A 121 8.13 -7.66 7.28
CA ILE A 121 8.86 -6.44 7.64
C ILE A 121 7.92 -5.25 7.55
N ALA A 122 8.04 -4.33 8.51
CA ALA A 122 7.48 -2.99 8.41
C ALA A 122 8.62 -1.99 8.35
N VAL A 123 8.65 -1.12 7.34
CA VAL A 123 9.60 -0.01 7.24
C VAL A 123 8.88 1.33 7.35
N PRO A 124 9.47 2.33 8.02
CA PRO A 124 8.81 3.60 8.29
C PRO A 124 8.78 4.49 7.05
N LEU A 125 7.63 5.14 6.82
CA LEU A 125 7.50 6.28 5.92
C LEU A 125 7.89 7.55 6.68
N ARG A 126 9.08 8.09 6.40
CA ARG A 126 9.72 9.14 7.22
C ARG A 126 9.61 10.52 6.57
N LEU A 127 8.87 11.41 7.22
CA LEU A 127 8.86 12.84 6.91
C LEU A 127 9.73 13.58 7.94
N ARG A 128 10.97 13.92 7.56
CA ARG A 128 11.93 14.58 8.46
C ARG A 128 12.08 13.80 9.78
N THR A 129 11.60 14.35 10.90
CA THR A 129 11.63 13.73 12.23
C THR A 129 10.35 12.98 12.60
N THR A 130 9.37 12.93 11.70
CA THR A 130 8.05 12.33 11.94
C THR A 130 7.87 11.09 11.07
N THR A 131 7.27 10.03 11.61
CA THR A 131 6.86 8.86 10.84
C THR A 131 5.37 8.98 10.52
N ILE A 132 5.04 9.01 9.23
CA ILE A 132 3.66 9.27 8.74
C ILE A 132 2.91 7.98 8.38
N GLY A 133 3.58 6.83 8.46
CA GLY A 133 3.04 5.54 8.07
C GLY A 133 4.12 4.46 8.00
N SER A 134 3.77 3.32 7.43
CA SER A 134 4.73 2.26 7.13
C SER A 134 4.38 1.53 5.83
N LEU A 135 5.44 1.08 5.13
CA LEU A 135 5.36 0.08 4.07
C LEU A 135 5.59 -1.29 4.72
N ASN A 136 4.65 -2.21 4.50
CA ASN A 136 4.66 -3.54 5.10
C ASN A 136 4.76 -4.58 3.98
N ILE A 137 5.63 -5.57 4.17
CA ILE A 137 5.80 -6.68 3.22
C ILE A 137 5.68 -7.98 4.01
N PHE A 138 4.97 -8.96 3.46
CA PHE A 138 4.64 -10.23 4.10
C PHE A 138 5.04 -11.41 3.23
N TRP A 139 5.50 -12.49 3.85
CA TRP A 139 5.82 -13.76 3.19
C TRP A 139 5.10 -14.93 3.87
N ASP A 140 4.79 -15.96 3.09
CA ASP A 140 4.32 -17.28 3.55
C ASP A 140 5.46 -18.21 4.01
N ARG A 141 6.71 -17.77 3.87
CA ARG A 141 7.91 -18.46 4.33
C ARG A 141 8.55 -17.78 5.54
N LEU A 142 9.27 -18.58 6.33
CA LEU A 142 10.16 -18.07 7.38
C LEU A 142 11.38 -17.37 6.78
N GLY A 143 11.95 -16.46 7.54
CA GLY A 143 13.18 -15.75 7.19
C GLY A 143 13.04 -14.24 7.32
N ALA A 144 14.16 -13.57 7.60
CA ALA A 144 14.25 -12.11 7.57
C ALA A 144 14.96 -11.67 6.30
N LEU A 145 14.60 -10.47 5.80
CA LEU A 145 15.36 -9.82 4.74
C LEU A 145 16.79 -9.53 5.20
N GLY A 146 17.75 -9.65 4.27
CA GLY A 146 19.12 -9.21 4.49
C GLY A 146 19.23 -7.68 4.56
N GLU A 147 20.31 -7.16 5.14
CA GLU A 147 20.48 -5.71 5.34
C GLU A 147 20.36 -4.90 4.02
N ALA A 148 20.93 -5.38 2.92
CA ALA A 148 20.84 -4.74 1.62
C ALA A 148 19.39 -4.65 1.11
N ASP A 149 18.58 -5.67 1.39
CA ASP A 149 17.16 -5.68 1.02
C ASP A 149 16.37 -4.71 1.88
N ILE A 150 16.66 -4.63 3.18
CA ILE A 150 16.05 -3.66 4.08
C ILE A 150 16.34 -2.22 3.61
N VAL A 151 17.57 -1.93 3.18
CA VAL A 151 17.93 -0.63 2.58
C VAL A 151 17.11 -0.37 1.32
N THR A 152 16.92 -1.38 0.48
CA THR A 152 16.13 -1.27 -0.75
C THR A 152 14.65 -1.00 -0.45
N VAL A 153 14.06 -1.72 0.51
CA VAL A 153 12.67 -1.50 0.95
C VAL A 153 12.52 -0.10 1.55
N GLN A 154 13.50 0.38 2.33
CA GLN A 154 13.50 1.74 2.86
C GLN A 154 13.55 2.79 1.73
N ALA A 155 14.36 2.59 0.70
CA ALA A 155 14.42 3.52 -0.43
C ALA A 155 13.08 3.62 -1.18
N LEU A 156 12.36 2.50 -1.33
CA LEU A 156 10.99 2.51 -1.89
C LEU A 156 10.01 3.25 -0.97
N ALA A 157 10.10 3.01 0.34
CA ALA A 157 9.31 3.73 1.32
C ALA A 157 9.59 5.26 1.29
N ASP A 158 10.82 5.65 1.04
CA ASP A 158 11.20 7.06 0.91
C ASP A 158 10.57 7.69 -0.36
N VAL A 159 10.53 6.96 -1.48
CA VAL A 159 9.81 7.41 -2.71
C VAL A 159 8.31 7.55 -2.45
N ALA A 160 7.70 6.57 -1.78
CA ALA A 160 6.30 6.66 -1.38
C ALA A 160 6.05 7.93 -0.55
N THR A 161 6.95 8.21 0.40
CA THR A 161 6.87 9.39 1.26
C THR A 161 6.95 10.68 0.44
N ILE A 162 7.87 10.77 -0.53
CA ILE A 162 7.97 11.94 -1.42
C ILE A 162 6.67 12.16 -2.20
N GLY A 163 6.10 11.10 -2.79
CA GLY A 163 4.81 11.19 -3.48
C GLY A 163 3.71 11.72 -2.56
N ILE A 164 3.54 11.12 -1.38
CA ILE A 164 2.54 11.57 -0.39
C ILE A 164 2.71 13.06 -0.04
N LEU A 165 3.95 13.55 0.08
CA LEU A 165 4.22 14.96 0.37
C LEU A 165 3.92 15.87 -0.80
N GLN A 166 4.22 15.44 -2.03
CA GLN A 166 3.90 16.19 -3.23
C GLN A 166 2.38 16.32 -3.39
N GLU A 167 1.62 15.26 -3.10
CA GLU A 167 0.16 15.30 -3.07
C GLU A 167 -0.37 16.36 -2.09
N ARG A 168 0.15 16.32 -0.86
CA ARG A 168 -0.25 17.27 0.19
C ARG A 168 0.14 18.71 -0.19
N ALA A 169 1.32 18.92 -0.75
CA ALA A 169 1.77 20.24 -1.17
C ALA A 169 0.95 20.80 -2.34
N ILE A 170 0.65 19.98 -3.35
CA ILE A 170 -0.23 20.37 -4.47
C ILE A 170 -1.60 20.75 -3.92
N ARG A 171 -2.18 19.94 -3.03
CA ARG A 171 -3.50 20.22 -2.45
C ARG A 171 -3.52 21.40 -1.47
N GLU A 172 -2.42 21.67 -0.76
CA GLU A 172 -2.28 22.86 0.10
C GLU A 172 -2.20 24.12 -0.77
N SER A 173 -1.58 24.00 -1.96
CA SER A 173 -1.48 25.04 -2.97
C SER A 173 -2.76 25.24 -3.78
N ASP A 174 -3.57 24.19 -3.95
CA ASP A 174 -4.77 24.20 -4.78
C ASP A 174 -6.03 24.67 -4.04
N ASP A 175 -6.05 24.75 -2.69
CA ASP A 175 -6.89 25.69 -1.91
C ASP A 175 -6.81 25.48 -0.39
N ALA A 176 -6.88 26.57 0.37
CA ALA A 176 -7.03 26.63 1.83
C ALA A 176 -8.34 26.03 2.39
N ARG A 177 -8.95 25.02 1.75
CA ARG A 177 -10.28 24.53 2.14
C ARG A 177 -10.64 23.06 1.97
N GLN A 178 -9.78 22.15 1.51
CA GLN A 178 -10.26 20.77 1.34
C GLN A 178 -9.17 19.68 1.34
N GLN A 179 -8.64 19.30 2.51
CA GLN A 179 -7.42 18.48 2.54
C GLN A 179 -7.34 17.18 3.36
N LEU A 180 -8.44 16.66 3.88
CA LEU A 180 -8.41 15.29 4.45
C LEU A 180 -9.51 14.38 3.88
N GLN A 181 -10.54 14.98 3.28
CA GLN A 181 -11.72 14.26 2.84
C GLN A 181 -11.49 13.45 1.55
N HIS A 182 -10.56 13.82 0.66
CA HIS A 182 -10.51 13.22 -0.68
C HIS A 182 -9.85 11.83 -0.72
N ALA A 183 -8.70 11.58 -0.08
CA ALA A 183 -8.10 10.22 -0.06
C ALA A 183 -9.02 9.22 0.68
N LEU A 184 -9.68 9.69 1.76
CA LEU A 184 -10.66 8.92 2.53
C LEU A 184 -11.98 8.69 1.75
N ASN A 185 -12.51 9.72 1.06
CA ASN A 185 -13.67 9.56 0.17
C ASN A 185 -13.35 8.69 -1.05
N SER A 186 -12.13 8.79 -1.58
CA SER A 186 -11.67 8.00 -2.72
C SER A 186 -11.72 6.52 -2.38
N ARG A 187 -11.31 6.15 -1.16
CA ARG A 187 -11.37 4.76 -0.70
C ARG A 187 -12.80 4.23 -0.67
N VAL A 188 -13.75 4.97 -0.12
CA VAL A 188 -15.16 4.54 -0.07
C VAL A 188 -15.68 4.32 -1.49
N LEU A 189 -15.45 5.27 -2.40
CA LEU A 189 -15.85 5.15 -3.80
C LEU A 189 -15.18 3.97 -4.50
N ILE A 190 -13.88 3.76 -4.27
CA ILE A 190 -13.12 2.63 -4.84
C ILE A 190 -13.66 1.30 -4.34
N GLU A 191 -13.93 1.13 -3.04
CA GLU A 191 -14.49 -0.12 -2.51
C GLU A 191 -15.92 -0.38 -3.03
N GLN A 192 -16.73 0.68 -3.18
CA GLN A 192 -18.05 0.57 -3.80
C GLN A 192 -17.93 0.15 -5.28
N ALA A 193 -17.02 0.76 -6.03
CA ALA A 193 -16.76 0.40 -7.43
C ALA A 193 -16.25 -1.04 -7.56
N LYS A 194 -15.33 -1.47 -6.69
CA LYS A 194 -14.87 -2.88 -6.61
C LYS A 194 -16.07 -3.81 -6.41
N GLY A 195 -16.98 -3.50 -5.49
CA GLY A 195 -18.18 -4.30 -5.24
C GLY A 195 -19.12 -4.37 -6.45
N VAL A 196 -19.34 -3.25 -7.14
CA VAL A 196 -20.15 -3.20 -8.38
C VAL A 196 -19.51 -4.09 -9.45
N LEU A 197 -18.21 -3.93 -9.71
CA LEU A 197 -17.51 -4.68 -10.74
C LEU A 197 -17.39 -6.17 -10.41
N ALA A 198 -17.11 -6.53 -9.15
CA ALA A 198 -17.08 -7.91 -8.69
C ALA A 198 -18.42 -8.62 -8.95
N PHE A 199 -19.53 -7.96 -8.65
CA PHE A 199 -20.86 -8.49 -8.94
C PHE A 199 -21.13 -8.60 -10.44
N THR A 200 -20.86 -7.54 -11.21
CA THR A 200 -21.16 -7.50 -12.66
C THR A 200 -20.30 -8.49 -13.46
N HIS A 201 -19.04 -8.68 -13.09
CA HIS A 201 -18.08 -9.52 -13.81
C HIS A 201 -17.95 -10.93 -13.22
N SER A 202 -18.67 -11.26 -12.13
CA SER A 202 -18.46 -12.50 -11.37
C SER A 202 -16.99 -12.71 -10.98
N ALA A 203 -16.31 -11.61 -10.66
CA ALA A 203 -14.89 -11.56 -10.33
C ALA A 203 -14.70 -11.39 -8.82
N ASN A 204 -13.52 -11.74 -8.30
CA ASN A 204 -13.18 -11.42 -6.92
C ASN A 204 -12.80 -9.93 -6.77
N MET A 205 -12.64 -9.47 -5.53
CA MET A 205 -12.38 -8.05 -5.23
C MET A 205 -11.02 -7.56 -5.77
N ASP A 206 -10.00 -8.43 -5.80
CA ASP A 206 -8.67 -8.09 -6.32
C ASP A 206 -8.71 -7.96 -7.86
N GLU A 207 -9.39 -8.88 -8.54
CA GLU A 207 -9.63 -8.83 -9.99
C GLU A 207 -10.45 -7.59 -10.40
N ALA A 208 -11.51 -7.28 -9.65
CA ALA A 208 -12.33 -6.09 -9.88
C ALA A 208 -11.52 -4.80 -9.72
N PHE A 209 -10.61 -4.75 -8.76
CA PHE A 209 -9.74 -3.60 -8.55
C PHE A 209 -8.68 -3.46 -9.66
N ALA A 210 -8.12 -4.57 -10.13
CA ALA A 210 -7.20 -4.58 -11.27
C ALA A 210 -7.87 -4.03 -12.53
N LEU A 211 -9.11 -4.45 -12.82
CA LEU A 211 -9.90 -3.92 -13.96
C LEU A 211 -10.10 -2.40 -13.87
N LEU A 212 -10.46 -1.90 -12.69
CA LEU A 212 -10.66 -0.47 -12.45
C LEU A 212 -9.37 0.33 -12.71
N ARG A 213 -8.23 -0.17 -12.23
CA ARG A 213 -6.92 0.46 -12.39
C ARG A 213 -6.38 0.41 -13.81
N ASP A 214 -6.53 -0.73 -14.47
CA ASP A 214 -6.14 -0.89 -15.87
C ASP A 214 -6.87 0.13 -16.76
N TYR A 215 -8.17 0.34 -16.52
CA TYR A 215 -8.93 1.35 -17.23
C TYR A 215 -8.43 2.77 -16.92
N ALA A 216 -8.25 3.11 -15.64
CA ALA A 216 -7.76 4.42 -15.21
C ALA A 216 -6.44 4.79 -15.92
N ARG A 217 -5.47 3.87 -15.90
CA ARG A 217 -4.16 4.06 -16.53
C ARG A 217 -4.22 4.20 -18.04
N ARG A 218 -4.95 3.30 -18.72
CA ARG A 218 -5.06 3.33 -20.19
C ARG A 218 -5.68 4.63 -20.71
N ASN A 219 -6.50 5.28 -19.89
CA ASN A 219 -7.18 6.51 -20.26
C ASN A 219 -6.56 7.78 -19.64
N GLY A 220 -5.56 7.64 -18.77
CA GLY A 220 -4.95 8.78 -18.05
C GLY A 220 -5.93 9.52 -17.14
N ILE A 221 -6.86 8.78 -16.51
CA ILE A 221 -7.91 9.33 -15.63
C ILE A 221 -7.60 8.91 -14.19
N PRO A 222 -7.74 9.80 -13.18
CA PRO A 222 -7.62 9.43 -11.78
C PRO A 222 -8.55 8.27 -11.41
N LEU A 223 -8.05 7.32 -10.62
CA LEU A 223 -8.74 6.11 -10.21
C LEU A 223 -10.03 6.40 -9.46
N VAL A 224 -10.03 7.44 -8.62
CA VAL A 224 -11.24 7.88 -7.91
C VAL A 224 -12.34 8.35 -8.88
N ASP A 225 -11.98 9.04 -9.96
CA ASP A 225 -12.94 9.51 -10.95
C ASP A 225 -13.52 8.32 -11.74
N VAL A 226 -12.69 7.33 -12.07
CA VAL A 226 -13.18 6.08 -12.68
C VAL A 226 -14.13 5.36 -11.73
N ALA A 227 -13.78 5.26 -10.44
CA ALA A 227 -14.61 4.64 -9.42
C ALA A 227 -15.98 5.34 -9.30
N GLU A 228 -16.00 6.67 -9.25
CA GLU A 228 -17.23 7.47 -9.23
C GLU A 228 -18.09 7.20 -10.47
N ARG A 229 -17.48 7.13 -11.66
CA ARG A 229 -18.21 6.87 -12.91
C ARG A 229 -18.82 5.46 -12.97
N VAL A 230 -18.13 4.46 -12.40
CA VAL A 230 -18.67 3.11 -12.23
C VAL A 230 -19.84 3.10 -11.23
N VAL A 231 -19.68 3.73 -10.07
CA VAL A 231 -20.73 3.76 -9.03
C VAL A 231 -21.98 4.50 -9.52
N THR A 232 -21.80 5.62 -10.23
CA THR A 232 -22.90 6.41 -10.83
C THR A 232 -23.46 5.80 -12.12
N ARG A 233 -22.89 4.68 -12.58
CA ARG A 233 -23.26 3.98 -13.83
C ARG A 233 -23.14 4.83 -15.09
N THR A 234 -22.26 5.83 -15.07
CA THR A 234 -21.88 6.62 -16.25
C THR A 234 -20.73 5.98 -17.03
N LEU A 235 -20.10 4.95 -16.46
CA LEU A 235 -19.10 4.09 -17.09
C LEU A 235 -19.41 2.62 -16.76
N SER A 236 -19.34 1.76 -17.77
CA SER A 236 -19.30 0.29 -17.62
C SER A 236 -17.96 -0.19 -18.14
N LEU A 237 -17.27 -1.00 -17.32
CA LEU A 237 -16.06 -1.73 -17.71
C LEU A 237 -16.43 -3.10 -18.28
#